data_AF-A0A7C8CTD5-F1
#
_entry.id   AF-A0A7C8CTD5-F1
#
_cell.length_a   1.000
_cell.length_b   1.000
_cell.length_c   1.000
_cell.angle_alpha   90.00
_cell.angle_beta   90.00
_cell.angle_gamma   90.00
#
_symmetry.space_group_name_H-M   'P 1'
#
loop_
_entity.id
_entity.type
_entity.pdbx_description
1 polymer ?
#
loop_
_entity_poly.entity_id
_entity_poly.type
_entity_poly.pdbx_seq_one_letter_code
_entity_poly.pdbx_strand_id
1 'polypeptide(L)'
;MGLKTRCADLLLVAGVVTACLAAGESRRVSRLVALADAQGEVLHRAISRAGRTLAAGTLLDGDDLAWLRAGSPKRVSVLRQRQSSEELPLDNPALLGRVLSAGIVLEAESDQARPGRILDGAFVQRLRALNLGELRVSHREATVEGGLETVEIVWDLNEASANPTGLHLTECRLAQELTLPPILKPGTFLDAHTIERLAASGHAAVAVKIPVPFSLAGWGWRWVFVAGALLLLAGVWLKRGHSGAAADGQEISHVAALVDELLALEKGLDELDERAEHLDSAALQVAIDPLLTGPAYRFAEGREALRRAHGTEAYIAVMEAFARAERKLNRAWSAAVDGYPGEARRSLEAARLSAREAREAMPGTYEALHGG
;
A
#
# COMPACT_ATOMS: atom_id res chain seq x y z
N MET A 1 32.79 5.69 -23.49
CA MET A 1 31.78 5.19 -22.55
C MET A 1 32.48 4.29 -21.54
N GLY A 2 32.74 4.80 -20.33
CA GLY A 2 33.75 4.25 -19.41
C GLY A 2 33.28 3.00 -18.66
N LEU A 3 34.24 2.18 -18.23
CA LEU A 3 34.06 0.98 -17.41
C LEU A 3 33.14 1.20 -16.18
N LYS A 4 33.08 2.44 -15.70
CA LYS A 4 32.28 2.88 -14.55
C LYS A 4 30.77 2.83 -14.79
N THR A 5 30.30 3.17 -16.00
CA THR A 5 28.86 3.13 -16.33
C THR A 5 28.35 1.69 -16.33
N ARG A 6 29.17 0.76 -16.84
CA ARG A 6 28.83 -0.68 -16.89
C ARG A 6 28.68 -1.33 -15.52
N CYS A 7 29.39 -0.84 -14.50
CA CYS A 7 29.28 -1.38 -13.13
C CYS A 7 27.97 -0.95 -12.44
N ALA A 8 27.51 0.29 -12.66
CA ALA A 8 26.26 0.77 -12.10
C ALA A 8 25.05 0.02 -12.69
N ASP A 9 25.07 -0.21 -14.01
CA ASP A 9 24.03 -0.95 -14.70
C ASP A 9 23.97 -2.43 -14.25
N LEU A 10 25.14 -3.06 -14.04
CA LEU A 10 25.23 -4.43 -13.52
C LEU A 10 24.65 -4.59 -12.11
N LEU A 11 24.90 -3.62 -11.22
CA LEU A 11 24.36 -3.64 -9.86
C LEU A 11 22.85 -3.42 -9.83
N LEU A 12 22.32 -2.57 -10.73
CA LEU A 12 20.89 -2.34 -10.85
C LEU A 12 20.17 -3.59 -11.38
N VAL A 13 20.74 -4.26 -12.40
CA VAL A 13 20.22 -5.53 -12.92
C VAL A 13 20.26 -6.62 -11.85
N ALA A 14 21.36 -6.74 -11.09
CA ALA A 14 21.45 -7.70 -9.99
C ALA A 14 20.41 -7.44 -8.90
N GLY A 15 20.15 -6.17 -8.56
CA GLY A 15 19.12 -5.76 -7.60
C GLY A 15 17.71 -6.13 -8.06
N VAL A 16 17.36 -5.84 -9.32
CA VAL A 16 16.05 -6.16 -9.90
C VAL A 16 15.84 -7.67 -10.00
N VAL A 17 16.85 -8.43 -10.45
CA VAL A 17 16.75 -9.90 -10.52
C VAL A 17 16.56 -10.51 -9.13
N THR A 18 17.25 -10.01 -8.12
CA THR A 18 17.10 -10.49 -6.73
C THR A 18 15.72 -10.17 -6.17
N ALA A 19 15.16 -8.98 -6.47
CA ALA A 19 13.81 -8.60 -6.07
C ALA A 19 12.72 -9.43 -6.79
N CYS A 20 12.88 -9.70 -8.09
CA CYS A 20 11.97 -10.55 -8.85
C CYS A 20 11.99 -12.01 -8.37
N LEU A 21 13.17 -12.55 -8.03
CA LEU A 21 13.30 -13.88 -7.45
C LEU A 21 12.68 -13.95 -6.03
N ALA A 22 12.70 -12.86 -5.27
CA ALA A 22 12.05 -12.78 -3.96
C ALA A 22 10.50 -12.70 -4.06
N ALA A 23 9.96 -12.12 -5.13
CA ALA A 23 8.52 -11.94 -5.33
C ALA A 23 7.81 -13.18 -5.91
N GLY A 24 8.54 -14.09 -6.56
CA GLY A 24 7.98 -15.24 -7.28
C GLY A 24 7.56 -16.44 -6.43
N GLU A 25 7.81 -16.46 -5.12
CA GLU A 25 7.46 -17.58 -4.25
C GLU A 25 6.35 -17.25 -3.25
N SER A 26 5.11 -17.12 -3.74
CA SER A 26 3.90 -17.40 -2.94
C SER A 26 3.67 -18.91 -2.76
N ARG A 27 4.76 -19.69 -2.67
CA ARG A 27 4.73 -21.14 -2.46
C ARG A 27 4.37 -21.42 -1.02
N ARG A 28 3.51 -22.44 -0.81
CA ARG A 28 3.16 -23.02 0.49
C ARG A 28 4.40 -23.04 1.39
N VAL A 29 4.40 -22.21 2.44
CA VAL A 29 5.57 -22.03 3.29
C VAL A 29 5.78 -23.32 4.07
N SER A 30 6.69 -24.15 3.59
CA SER A 30 7.17 -25.30 4.34
C SER A 30 8.29 -24.88 5.28
N ARG A 31 8.40 -25.53 6.44
CA ARG A 31 9.53 -25.35 7.35
C ARG A 31 10.20 -26.69 7.62
N LEU A 32 11.52 -26.67 7.86
CA LEU A 32 12.26 -27.85 8.28
C LEU A 32 12.25 -27.95 9.80
N VAL A 33 11.63 -28.99 10.34
CA VAL A 33 11.53 -29.24 11.78
C VAL A 33 12.41 -30.44 12.14
N ALA A 34 13.02 -30.43 13.33
CA ALA A 34 13.75 -31.58 13.82
C ALA A 34 12.79 -32.74 14.04
N LEU A 35 13.20 -33.98 13.74
CA LEU A 35 12.29 -35.11 13.81
C LEU A 35 11.75 -35.38 15.23
N ALA A 36 12.46 -34.92 16.26
CA ALA A 36 11.99 -34.96 17.65
C ALA A 36 10.75 -34.07 17.88
N ASP A 37 10.63 -32.97 17.15
CA ASP A 37 9.58 -31.94 17.34
C ASP A 37 8.48 -32.03 16.28
N ALA A 38 8.52 -33.05 15.42
CA ALA A 38 7.63 -33.14 14.25
C ALA A 38 6.29 -33.84 14.56
N GLN A 39 6.01 -34.21 15.81
CA GLN A 39 4.76 -34.88 16.18
C GLN A 39 3.57 -33.92 16.03
N GLY A 40 2.53 -34.36 15.34
CA GLY A 40 1.38 -33.53 15.01
C GLY A 40 1.62 -32.51 13.88
N GLU A 41 2.79 -32.54 13.24
CA GLU A 41 3.06 -31.72 12.05
C GLU A 41 2.58 -32.42 10.77
N VAL A 42 2.24 -31.62 9.75
CA VAL A 42 1.75 -32.16 8.46
C VAL A 42 2.90 -32.23 7.47
N LEU A 43 3.17 -33.41 6.91
CA LEU A 43 4.28 -33.64 6.01
C LEU A 43 4.13 -32.84 4.69
N HIS A 44 5.17 -32.11 4.28
CA HIS A 44 5.12 -31.28 3.06
C HIS A 44 5.36 -32.08 1.77
N ARG A 45 6.23 -33.08 1.82
CA ARG A 45 6.58 -33.92 0.67
C ARG A 45 6.50 -35.38 1.07
N ALA A 46 6.02 -36.22 0.15
CA ALA A 46 5.97 -37.65 0.40
C ALA A 46 7.38 -38.20 0.68
N ILE A 47 7.46 -39.16 1.61
CA ILE A 47 8.70 -39.86 1.97
C ILE A 47 8.45 -41.36 1.81
N SER A 48 9.19 -41.98 0.90
CA SER A 48 9.14 -43.42 0.64
C SER A 48 10.44 -44.09 1.09
N ARG A 49 10.34 -45.16 1.89
CA ARG A 49 11.49 -45.96 2.33
C ARG A 49 11.07 -47.37 2.72
N ALA A 50 11.90 -48.37 2.38
CA ALA A 50 11.74 -49.75 2.84
C ALA A 50 10.29 -50.29 2.65
N GLY A 51 9.67 -49.97 1.52
CA GLY A 51 8.31 -50.39 1.19
C GLY A 51 7.17 -49.58 1.83
N ARG A 52 7.44 -48.68 2.79
CA ARG A 52 6.44 -47.76 3.37
C ARG A 52 6.56 -46.37 2.72
N THR A 53 5.42 -45.76 2.41
CA THR A 53 5.35 -44.38 1.90
C THR A 53 4.42 -43.55 2.78
N LEU A 54 4.93 -42.45 3.32
CA LEU A 54 4.12 -41.38 3.90
C LEU A 54 3.80 -40.37 2.82
N ALA A 55 2.52 -40.11 2.57
CA ALA A 55 2.10 -39.15 1.56
C ALA A 55 2.34 -37.70 2.01
N ALA A 56 2.49 -36.79 1.06
CA ALA A 56 2.41 -35.36 1.39
C ALA A 56 1.00 -35.06 1.94
N GLY A 57 0.92 -34.33 3.05
CA GLY A 57 -0.32 -34.07 3.77
C GLY A 57 -0.60 -35.01 4.95
N THR A 58 0.20 -36.05 5.17
CA THR A 58 0.05 -36.94 6.34
C THR A 58 0.40 -36.20 7.63
N LEU A 59 -0.46 -36.31 8.64
CA LEU A 59 -0.19 -35.85 10.01
C LEU A 59 0.75 -36.86 10.67
N LEU A 60 1.93 -36.41 11.11
CA LEU A 60 2.95 -37.30 11.67
C LEU A 60 2.58 -37.69 13.11
N ASP A 61 2.32 -38.97 13.33
CA ASP A 61 2.10 -39.57 14.65
C ASP A 61 3.39 -40.19 15.23
N GLY A 62 3.27 -40.84 16.40
CA GLY A 62 4.41 -41.47 17.06
C GLY A 62 5.06 -42.60 16.23
N ASP A 63 4.25 -43.38 15.51
CA ASP A 63 4.70 -44.53 14.72
C ASP A 63 5.39 -44.08 13.43
N ASP A 64 4.86 -43.04 12.78
CA ASP A 64 5.50 -42.37 11.66
C ASP A 64 6.86 -41.79 12.05
N LEU A 65 6.97 -41.15 13.21
CA LEU A 65 8.24 -40.62 13.69
C LEU A 65 9.24 -41.71 14.08
N ALA A 66 8.80 -42.80 14.71
CA ALA A 66 9.66 -43.94 15.01
C ALA A 66 10.21 -44.57 13.73
N TRP A 67 9.34 -44.76 12.73
CA TRP A 67 9.74 -45.25 11.40
C TRP A 67 10.70 -44.29 10.69
N LEU A 68 10.42 -42.98 10.73
CA LEU A 68 11.32 -41.97 10.20
C LEU A 68 12.67 -42.01 10.92
N ARG A 69 12.73 -42.15 12.26
CA ARG A 69 13.98 -42.18 13.05
C ARG A 69 14.86 -43.36 12.71
N ALA A 70 14.27 -44.55 12.51
CA ALA A 70 14.99 -45.73 12.03
C ALA A 70 15.67 -45.48 10.67
N GLY A 71 15.21 -44.45 9.95
CA GLY A 71 15.76 -44.05 8.68
C GLY A 71 16.92 -43.04 8.68
N SER A 72 17.33 -42.52 9.82
CA SER A 72 18.35 -41.48 9.94
C SER A 72 18.08 -40.07 9.33
N PRO A 73 16.87 -39.62 8.93
CA PRO A 73 16.62 -38.21 8.67
C PRO A 73 16.59 -37.46 10.01
N LYS A 74 17.49 -36.48 10.18
CA LYS A 74 17.50 -35.62 11.37
C LYS A 74 16.36 -34.58 11.36
N ARG A 75 15.83 -34.27 10.17
CA ARG A 75 14.84 -33.22 9.94
C ARG A 75 13.85 -33.63 8.85
N VAL A 76 12.63 -33.13 8.95
CA VAL A 76 11.57 -33.31 7.93
C VAL A 76 10.98 -31.97 7.52
N SER A 77 10.60 -31.87 6.24
CA SER A 77 9.89 -30.68 5.72
C SER A 77 8.41 -30.86 6.02
N VAL A 78 7.87 -29.94 6.82
CA VAL A 78 6.46 -29.92 7.21
C VAL A 78 5.79 -28.65 6.69
N LEU A 79 4.51 -28.74 6.36
CA LEU A 79 3.69 -27.59 6.04
C LEU A 79 3.57 -26.74 7.32
N ARG A 80 3.76 -25.43 7.19
CA ARG A 80 3.51 -24.51 8.31
C ARG A 80 2.03 -24.67 8.71
N GLN A 81 1.79 -25.20 9.92
CA GLN A 81 0.44 -25.27 10.47
C GLN A 81 -0.23 -23.90 10.38
N ARG A 82 -1.48 -23.89 9.91
CA ARG A 82 -2.35 -22.72 9.95
C ARG A 82 -2.52 -22.30 11.42
N GLN A 83 -2.52 -21.00 11.70
CA GLN A 83 -2.66 -20.46 13.07
C GLN A 83 -3.94 -20.99 13.76
N SER A 84 -3.90 -21.16 15.09
CA SER A 84 -4.87 -21.95 15.89
C SER A 84 -5.95 -21.13 16.63
N SER A 85 -7.07 -21.79 17.05
CA SER A 85 -8.34 -21.18 17.57
C SER A 85 -8.82 -21.52 19.04
N GLU A 86 -9.49 -20.64 19.87
CA GLU A 86 -9.72 -20.48 21.37
C GLU A 86 -11.03 -19.73 21.70
N GLU A 87 -11.98 -20.33 22.39
CA GLU A 87 -13.31 -19.75 22.61
C GLU A 87 -13.34 -18.77 23.80
N LEU A 88 -13.84 -17.53 23.64
CA LEU A 88 -13.89 -16.50 24.69
C LEU A 88 -15.31 -15.92 24.87
N PRO A 89 -15.86 -15.93 26.10
CA PRO A 89 -17.14 -15.32 26.42
C PRO A 89 -17.20 -13.83 26.07
N LEU A 90 -18.37 -13.33 25.65
CA LEU A 90 -18.57 -11.94 25.21
C LEU A 90 -18.38 -10.87 26.29
N ASP A 91 -18.51 -11.28 27.55
CA ASP A 91 -18.24 -10.45 28.70
C ASP A 91 -16.74 -10.37 29.06
N ASN A 92 -15.91 -11.25 28.48
CA ASN A 92 -14.49 -11.31 28.76
C ASN A 92 -13.74 -10.05 28.24
N PRO A 93 -13.15 -9.23 29.11
CA PRO A 93 -12.43 -8.02 28.70
C PRO A 93 -11.20 -8.33 27.83
N ALA A 94 -10.65 -9.55 27.89
CA ALA A 94 -9.53 -9.99 27.07
C ALA A 94 -9.87 -10.17 25.59
N LEU A 95 -11.15 -10.03 25.20
CA LEU A 95 -11.56 -9.90 23.81
C LEU A 95 -10.97 -8.65 23.18
N LEU A 96 -10.86 -7.54 23.92
CA LEU A 96 -10.42 -6.26 23.39
C LEU A 96 -9.00 -6.34 22.83
N GLY A 97 -8.85 -6.03 21.54
CA GLY A 97 -7.59 -6.13 20.80
C GLY A 97 -7.33 -7.49 20.13
N ARG A 98 -8.22 -8.49 20.27
CA ARG A 98 -8.07 -9.82 19.64
C ARG A 98 -8.64 -9.88 18.23
N VAL A 99 -8.20 -10.89 17.48
CA VAL A 99 -8.47 -11.13 16.05
C VAL A 99 -9.54 -12.22 15.91
N LEU A 100 -10.63 -11.98 15.18
CA LEU A 100 -11.56 -13.06 14.80
C LEU A 100 -10.88 -14.08 13.87
N SER A 101 -11.04 -15.38 14.10
CA SER A 101 -10.46 -16.43 13.24
C SER A 101 -11.45 -17.04 12.26
N ALA A 102 -12.74 -16.88 12.54
CA ALA A 102 -13.86 -17.40 11.76
C ALA A 102 -14.88 -16.28 11.49
N GLY A 103 -15.65 -16.45 10.41
CA GLY A 103 -16.78 -15.59 10.10
C GLY A 103 -17.91 -15.75 11.11
N ILE A 104 -18.56 -14.66 11.55
CA ILE A 104 -19.82 -14.73 12.33
C ILE A 104 -20.90 -14.00 11.54
N VAL A 105 -21.95 -14.71 11.13
CA VAL A 105 -23.11 -14.10 10.45
C VAL A 105 -24.10 -13.64 11.53
N LEU A 106 -24.52 -12.38 11.49
CA LEU A 106 -25.48 -11.83 12.45
C LEU A 106 -26.83 -11.67 11.74
N GLU A 107 -27.84 -12.45 12.12
CA GLU A 107 -29.09 -12.56 11.37
C GLU A 107 -29.93 -11.28 11.33
N ALA A 108 -29.84 -10.45 12.37
CA ALA A 108 -30.60 -9.20 12.47
C ALA A 108 -30.09 -8.11 11.53
N GLU A 109 -28.85 -8.27 11.09
CA GLU A 109 -28.16 -7.35 10.22
C GLU A 109 -27.17 -8.22 9.44
N SER A 110 -27.58 -8.81 8.30
CA SER A 110 -26.84 -9.48 7.17
C SER A 110 -25.30 -9.53 7.11
N ASP A 111 -24.51 -8.89 7.97
CA ASP A 111 -23.04 -8.82 8.03
C ASP A 111 -22.51 -10.13 8.46
N GLN A 112 -21.29 -10.29 8.01
CA GLN A 112 -20.49 -11.44 8.31
C GLN A 112 -19.16 -10.97 8.86
N ALA A 113 -18.95 -11.14 10.16
CA ALA A 113 -17.73 -10.87 10.91
C ALA A 113 -16.61 -11.76 10.41
N ARG A 114 -16.19 -11.63 9.15
CA ARG A 114 -15.27 -12.55 8.49
C ARG A 114 -13.98 -12.71 9.38
N PRO A 115 -13.15 -13.73 9.13
CA PRO A 115 -11.86 -13.92 9.80
C PRO A 115 -10.91 -12.71 9.69
N GLY A 116 -10.52 -12.14 10.82
CA GLY A 116 -9.37 -11.28 10.99
C GLY A 116 -9.61 -10.11 11.94
N ARG A 117 -10.85 -9.68 12.17
CA ARG A 117 -11.20 -8.37 12.74
C ARG A 117 -10.72 -8.16 14.18
N ILE A 118 -10.24 -6.95 14.50
CA ILE A 118 -9.92 -6.54 15.90
C ILE A 118 -11.24 -6.32 16.64
N LEU A 119 -11.37 -6.93 17.82
CA LEU A 119 -12.48 -6.68 18.73
C LEU A 119 -12.20 -5.41 19.54
N ASP A 120 -12.92 -4.32 19.30
CA ASP A 120 -12.80 -3.07 20.06
C ASP A 120 -13.96 -2.88 21.07
N GLY A 121 -13.86 -1.84 21.91
CA GLY A 121 -14.80 -1.60 23.01
C GLY A 121 -16.24 -1.44 22.55
N ALA A 122 -16.43 -0.75 21.42
CA ALA A 122 -17.74 -0.53 20.84
C ALA A 122 -18.30 -1.82 20.22
N PHE A 123 -17.44 -2.66 19.64
CA PHE A 123 -17.83 -3.95 19.05
C PHE A 123 -18.20 -4.99 20.12
N VAL A 124 -17.44 -5.10 21.21
CA VAL A 124 -17.76 -6.02 22.31
C VAL A 124 -19.07 -5.62 23.00
N GLN A 125 -19.34 -4.32 23.19
CA GLN A 125 -20.62 -3.85 23.74
C GLN A 125 -21.82 -4.17 22.82
N ARG A 126 -21.65 -4.05 21.50
CA ARG A 126 -22.71 -4.43 20.55
C ARG A 126 -23.01 -5.91 20.56
N LEU A 127 -21.98 -6.76 20.66
CA LEU A 127 -22.18 -8.20 20.77
C LEU A 127 -22.93 -8.59 22.04
N ARG A 128 -22.69 -7.89 23.16
CA ARG A 128 -23.45 -8.07 24.41
C ARG A 128 -24.92 -7.65 24.28
N ALA A 129 -25.20 -6.58 23.54
CA ALA A 129 -26.56 -6.08 23.32
C ALA A 129 -27.44 -7.07 22.51
N LEU A 130 -26.81 -7.95 21.72
CA LEU A 130 -27.48 -9.00 20.94
C LEU A 130 -27.73 -10.30 21.73
N ASN A 131 -27.36 -10.33 23.02
CA ASN A 131 -27.57 -11.46 23.93
C ASN A 131 -27.05 -12.82 23.43
N LEU A 132 -25.96 -12.78 22.64
CA LEU A 132 -25.26 -13.97 22.19
C LEU A 132 -24.52 -14.57 23.41
N GLY A 133 -24.78 -15.83 23.73
CA GLY A 133 -24.31 -16.44 24.99
C GLY A 133 -22.79 -16.63 25.07
N GLU A 134 -22.14 -17.09 24.00
CA GLU A 134 -20.71 -17.38 23.98
C GLU A 134 -20.12 -17.15 22.58
N LEU A 135 -18.84 -16.78 22.50
CA LEU A 135 -18.15 -16.50 21.24
C LEU A 135 -16.91 -17.39 21.10
N ARG A 136 -16.75 -18.04 19.96
CA ARG A 136 -15.56 -18.85 19.67
C ARG A 136 -14.45 -17.97 19.08
N VAL A 137 -13.39 -17.68 19.84
CA VAL A 137 -12.21 -16.88 19.46
C VAL A 137 -11.04 -17.83 19.10
N SER A 138 -9.74 -17.47 19.22
CA SER A 138 -8.63 -18.19 18.57
C SER A 138 -7.23 -18.48 19.28
N HIS A 139 -6.90 -19.63 19.94
CA HIS A 139 -5.62 -20.21 20.45
C HIS A 139 -5.66 -21.71 20.97
N ARG A 140 -4.56 -22.49 20.86
CA ARG A 140 -4.46 -23.98 21.14
C ARG A 140 -3.70 -24.37 22.43
N GLU A 141 -4.25 -25.31 23.21
CA GLU A 141 -3.52 -26.29 24.03
C GLU A 141 -4.10 -27.68 23.75
N ALA A 142 -3.26 -28.71 23.60
CA ALA A 142 -3.69 -30.06 23.24
C ALA A 142 -3.34 -31.04 24.36
N THR A 143 -4.35 -31.50 25.08
CA THR A 143 -4.32 -32.76 25.82
C THR A 143 -5.26 -33.70 25.10
N VAL A 144 -4.75 -34.86 24.65
CA VAL A 144 -5.57 -35.94 24.10
C VAL A 144 -5.56 -37.06 25.12
N GLU A 145 -6.73 -37.39 25.67
CA GLU A 145 -7.04 -38.74 26.10
C GLU A 145 -8.20 -39.27 25.24
N GLY A 146 -7.90 -40.33 24.49
CA GLY A 146 -8.81 -41.42 24.19
C GLY A 146 -10.09 -41.14 23.40
N GLY A 147 -10.14 -41.65 22.18
CA GLY A 147 -11.39 -42.13 21.57
C GLY A 147 -11.83 -41.35 20.35
N LEU A 148 -11.92 -42.07 19.24
CA LEU A 148 -12.65 -41.66 18.04
C LEU A 148 -14.11 -41.40 18.40
N GLU A 149 -14.63 -40.23 18.06
CA GLU A 149 -16.03 -40.07 17.66
C GLU A 149 -16.18 -38.85 16.73
N THR A 150 -16.67 -39.14 15.53
CA THR A 150 -17.08 -38.14 14.54
C THR A 150 -18.43 -37.59 15.00
N VAL A 151 -18.49 -36.32 15.41
CA VAL A 151 -19.78 -35.65 15.64
C VAL A 151 -20.28 -35.11 14.30
N GLU A 152 -21.14 -35.89 13.68
CA GLU A 152 -22.03 -35.49 12.59
C GLU A 152 -23.21 -34.72 13.19
N ILE A 153 -23.39 -33.45 12.82
CA ILE A 153 -24.61 -32.70 13.17
C ILE A 153 -25.68 -33.09 12.15
N VAL A 154 -26.48 -34.09 12.51
CA VAL A 154 -27.70 -34.49 11.83
C VAL A 154 -28.79 -33.46 12.12
N TRP A 155 -29.37 -32.88 11.08
CA TRP A 155 -30.64 -32.17 11.18
C TRP A 155 -31.77 -33.20 11.13
N ASP A 156 -32.54 -33.32 12.22
CA ASP A 156 -33.76 -34.14 12.28
C ASP A 156 -34.92 -33.32 11.68
N LEU A 157 -35.42 -33.75 10.52
CA LEU A 157 -36.66 -33.27 9.93
C LEU A 157 -37.67 -34.41 10.01
N ASN A 158 -38.49 -34.41 11.06
CA ASN A 158 -39.64 -35.28 11.16
C ASN A 158 -40.97 -34.50 11.07
N GLU A 159 -41.81 -35.03 10.18
CA GLU A 159 -43.25 -34.81 9.96
C GLU A 159 -43.68 -33.44 9.36
N ALA A 160 -44.41 -33.34 8.25
CA ALA A 160 -45.11 -34.31 7.41
C ALA A 160 -45.42 -33.68 6.03
N SER A 161 -45.32 -34.45 4.94
CA SER A 161 -46.21 -34.43 3.75
C SER A 161 -45.54 -35.09 2.53
N ALA A 162 -45.84 -36.37 2.36
CA ALA A 162 -46.02 -37.11 1.11
C ALA A 162 -45.26 -36.67 -0.18
N ASN A 163 -44.27 -37.48 -0.54
CA ASN A 163 -44.18 -38.29 -1.78
C ASN A 163 -42.76 -38.21 -2.40
N PRO A 164 -41.96 -39.29 -2.39
CA PRO A 164 -40.60 -39.26 -2.93
C PRO A 164 -40.59 -39.75 -4.38
N THR A 165 -40.27 -38.86 -5.32
CA THR A 165 -39.77 -39.25 -6.63
C THR A 165 -38.44 -38.55 -6.86
N GLY A 166 -37.39 -39.37 -6.95
CA GLY A 166 -36.01 -38.93 -7.05
C GLY A 166 -35.76 -38.05 -8.28
N LEU A 167 -34.76 -37.18 -8.15
CA LEU A 167 -34.21 -36.46 -9.29
C LEU A 167 -32.71 -36.24 -9.10
N HIS A 168 -31.92 -36.87 -9.96
CA HIS A 168 -30.55 -36.48 -10.26
C HIS A 168 -30.58 -35.21 -11.11
N LEU A 169 -29.76 -34.21 -10.78
CA LEU A 169 -29.56 -33.04 -11.64
C LEU A 169 -28.07 -32.79 -11.88
N THR A 170 -27.65 -33.19 -13.08
CA THR A 170 -26.49 -32.65 -13.79
C THR A 170 -26.97 -31.39 -14.52
N GLU A 171 -26.31 -30.26 -14.28
CA GLU A 171 -26.48 -28.96 -14.97
C GLU A 171 -27.89 -28.34 -14.97
N CYS A 172 -28.14 -27.37 -14.08
CA CYS A 172 -29.25 -26.41 -14.21
C CYS A 172 -28.71 -24.98 -14.28
N ARG A 173 -29.02 -24.27 -15.38
CA ARG A 173 -28.99 -22.81 -15.46
C ARG A 173 -30.21 -22.25 -14.72
N LEU A 174 -30.00 -21.28 -13.84
CA LEU A 174 -31.06 -20.55 -13.14
C LEU A 174 -31.89 -19.72 -14.13
N ALA A 175 -33.21 -19.77 -13.97
CA ALA A 175 -34.22 -19.13 -14.84
C ALA A 175 -34.57 -17.68 -14.43
N GLN A 176 -33.86 -17.09 -13.46
CA GLN A 176 -34.01 -15.69 -13.09
C GLN A 176 -32.64 -15.07 -12.85
N GLU A 177 -32.43 -13.88 -13.43
CA GLU A 177 -31.25 -13.06 -13.19
C GLU A 177 -31.34 -12.50 -11.75
N LEU A 178 -30.79 -13.26 -10.80
CA LEU A 178 -30.64 -12.84 -9.41
C LEU A 178 -29.77 -11.58 -9.39
N THR A 179 -30.37 -10.43 -9.05
CA THR A 179 -29.63 -9.19 -8.79
C THR A 179 -28.91 -9.36 -7.46
N LEU A 180 -27.67 -9.87 -7.52
CA LEU A 180 -26.80 -10.02 -6.36
C LEU A 180 -26.44 -8.62 -5.83
N PRO A 181 -26.56 -8.36 -4.52
CA PRO A 181 -26.12 -7.08 -3.95
C PRO A 181 -24.63 -6.86 -4.22
N PRO A 182 -24.19 -5.61 -4.43
CA PRO A 182 -22.83 -5.31 -4.88
C PRO A 182 -21.81 -5.78 -3.84
N ILE A 183 -21.11 -6.87 -4.17
CA ILE A 183 -20.14 -7.52 -3.30
C ILE A 183 -18.88 -6.65 -3.23
N LEU A 184 -18.53 -6.20 -2.02
CA LEU A 184 -17.26 -5.51 -1.78
C LEU A 184 -16.08 -6.44 -2.06
N LYS A 185 -15.16 -5.97 -2.90
CA LYS A 185 -13.97 -6.72 -3.31
C LYS A 185 -13.02 -6.95 -2.12
N PRO A 186 -12.35 -8.10 -2.01
CA PRO A 186 -11.35 -8.32 -0.97
C PRO A 186 -10.24 -7.26 -1.01
N GLY A 187 -9.92 -6.68 0.15
CA GLY A 187 -8.92 -5.60 0.26
C GLY A 187 -9.48 -4.19 0.17
N THR A 188 -10.80 -4.02 -0.02
CA THR A 188 -11.43 -2.70 0.08
C THR A 188 -11.35 -2.19 1.52
N PHE A 189 -10.85 -0.96 1.67
CA PHE A 189 -10.75 -0.26 2.94
C PHE A 189 -12.15 0.11 3.46
N LEU A 190 -12.42 -0.15 4.74
CA LEU A 190 -13.72 0.11 5.35
C LEU A 190 -13.71 1.50 6.01
N ASP A 191 -14.25 2.49 5.31
CA ASP A 191 -14.51 3.82 5.84
C ASP A 191 -15.92 3.91 6.47
N ALA A 192 -16.20 5.02 7.17
CA ALA A 192 -17.46 5.21 7.90
C ALA A 192 -18.69 5.06 7.00
N HIS A 193 -18.62 5.49 5.74
CA HIS A 193 -19.72 5.41 4.79
C HIS A 193 -19.95 3.98 4.27
N THR A 194 -18.88 3.23 4.04
CA THR A 194 -18.96 1.80 3.69
C THR A 194 -19.50 1.00 4.88
N ILE A 195 -19.15 1.40 6.11
CA ILE A 195 -19.67 0.84 7.35
C ILE A 195 -21.15 1.16 7.55
N GLU A 196 -21.61 2.39 7.29
CA GLU A 196 -23.04 2.74 7.30
C GLU A 196 -23.84 2.00 6.24
N ARG A 197 -23.31 1.89 5.03
CA ARG A 197 -23.97 1.17 3.93
C ARG A 197 -24.08 -0.31 4.23
N LEU A 198 -23.05 -0.90 4.84
CA LEU A 198 -23.12 -2.26 5.36
C LEU A 198 -24.20 -2.29 6.44
N ALA A 199 -24.08 -1.51 7.52
CA ALA A 199 -25.06 -1.46 8.61
C ALA A 199 -26.52 -1.31 8.13
N ALA A 200 -26.79 -0.48 7.13
CA ALA A 200 -28.12 -0.24 6.55
C ALA A 200 -28.65 -1.41 5.70
N SER A 201 -27.77 -2.20 5.07
CA SER A 201 -28.15 -3.51 4.50
C SER A 201 -28.46 -4.55 5.59
N GLY A 202 -28.44 -4.10 6.85
CA GLY A 202 -28.32 -4.93 8.02
C GLY A 202 -26.96 -5.57 7.88
N HIS A 203 -25.86 -5.02 8.33
CA HIS A 203 -24.64 -5.80 8.44
C HIS A 203 -23.99 -5.36 9.82
N ALA A 204 -24.17 -6.15 10.92
CA ALA A 204 -23.58 -6.07 12.28
C ALA A 204 -22.09 -6.50 12.57
N ALA A 205 -21.30 -7.13 11.69
CA ALA A 205 -19.85 -7.40 11.78
C ALA A 205 -19.11 -7.79 10.43
N VAL A 206 -17.81 -7.48 10.21
CA VAL A 206 -17.00 -7.77 8.97
C VAL A 206 -15.60 -8.36 9.28
N ALA A 207 -14.90 -9.12 8.42
CA ALA A 207 -13.45 -9.45 8.62
C ALA A 207 -12.65 -8.23 8.33
N VAL A 208 -11.60 -8.09 9.12
CA VAL A 208 -10.52 -7.22 8.73
C VAL A 208 -9.22 -7.96 8.98
N LYS A 209 -8.41 -8.25 7.97
CA LYS A 209 -7.11 -8.89 8.19
C LYS A 209 -6.25 -8.01 9.10
N ILE A 210 -5.90 -8.49 10.30
CA ILE A 210 -4.97 -7.75 11.16
C ILE A 210 -3.55 -7.95 10.65
N PRO A 211 -2.84 -6.86 10.32
CA PRO A 211 -1.43 -6.95 10.03
C PRO A 211 -0.72 -7.39 11.31
N VAL A 212 -0.11 -8.59 11.27
CA VAL A 212 0.86 -8.98 12.29
C VAL A 212 1.99 -7.94 12.23
N PRO A 213 2.45 -7.39 13.37
CA PRO A 213 3.57 -6.46 13.36
C PRO A 213 4.73 -7.11 12.63
N PHE A 214 5.26 -6.39 11.65
CA PHE A 214 6.36 -6.88 10.84
C PHE A 214 7.54 -7.26 11.75
N SER A 215 7.95 -8.52 11.71
CA SER A 215 9.11 -9.02 12.46
C SER A 215 10.27 -9.24 11.50
N LEU A 216 11.29 -8.39 11.64
CA LEU A 216 12.54 -8.50 10.87
C LEU A 216 13.26 -9.82 11.18
N ALA A 217 13.07 -10.38 12.37
CA ALA A 217 13.69 -11.64 12.80
C ALA A 217 13.12 -12.87 12.09
N GLY A 218 11.83 -12.86 11.75
CA GLY A 218 11.15 -13.95 11.04
C GLY A 218 11.36 -13.92 9.52
N TRP A 219 11.97 -12.86 8.98
CA TRP A 219 12.14 -12.70 7.55
C TRP A 219 13.40 -13.41 7.07
N GLY A 220 13.22 -14.53 6.35
CA GLY A 220 14.32 -15.36 5.85
C GLY A 220 15.33 -14.63 4.96
N TRP A 221 14.95 -13.50 4.38
CA TRP A 221 15.76 -12.73 3.43
C TRP A 221 16.40 -11.47 4.06
N ARG A 222 16.30 -11.31 5.38
CA ARG A 222 16.81 -10.12 6.09
C ARG A 222 18.28 -9.79 5.78
N TRP A 223 19.13 -10.79 5.62
CA TRP A 223 20.55 -10.57 5.33
C TRP A 223 20.81 -10.06 3.91
N VAL A 224 20.04 -10.55 2.94
CA VAL A 224 20.09 -10.06 1.56
C VAL A 224 19.62 -8.60 1.52
N PHE A 225 18.54 -8.28 2.24
CA PHE A 225 18.05 -6.92 2.35
C PHE A 225 19.06 -5.98 3.00
N VAL A 226 19.66 -6.36 4.14
CA VAL A 226 20.67 -5.55 4.83
C VAL A 226 21.89 -5.32 3.94
N ALA A 227 22.37 -6.36 3.23
CA ALA A 227 23.47 -6.21 2.29
C ALA A 227 23.14 -5.24 1.14
N GLY A 228 21.93 -5.34 0.57
CA GLY A 228 21.46 -4.42 -0.47
C GLY A 228 21.35 -2.97 0.04
N ALA A 229 20.81 -2.77 1.24
CA ALA A 229 20.70 -1.45 1.87
C ALA A 229 22.09 -0.83 2.13
N LEU A 230 23.05 -1.61 2.62
CA LEU A 230 24.43 -1.16 2.81
C LEU A 230 25.10 -0.77 1.49
N LEU A 231 24.89 -1.55 0.43
CA LEU A 231 25.43 -1.26 -0.90
C LEU A 231 24.87 0.05 -1.47
N LEU A 232 23.57 0.31 -1.28
CA LEU A 232 22.94 1.58 -1.67
C LEU A 232 23.53 2.76 -0.87
N LEU A 233 23.67 2.63 0.45
CA LEU A 233 24.27 3.67 1.29
C LEU A 233 25.72 3.95 0.89
N ALA A 234 26.51 2.91 0.63
CA ALA A 234 27.88 3.05 0.14
C ALA A 234 27.92 3.80 -1.20
N GLY A 235 27.00 3.48 -2.13
CA GLY A 235 26.87 4.19 -3.41
C GLY A 235 26.56 5.68 -3.24
N VAL A 236 25.65 6.04 -2.33
CA VAL A 236 25.33 7.45 -2.01
C VAL A 236 26.54 8.16 -1.40
N TRP A 237 27.28 7.51 -0.51
CA TRP A 237 28.46 8.08 0.14
C TRP A 237 29.59 8.34 -0.85
N LEU A 238 29.88 7.37 -1.73
CA LEU A 238 30.83 7.52 -2.83
C LEU A 238 30.45 8.64 -3.79
N LYS A 239 29.15 8.81 -4.10
CA LYS A 239 28.67 9.91 -4.94
C LYS A 239 28.87 11.27 -4.27
N ARG A 240 28.63 11.39 -2.96
CA ARG A 240 28.83 12.63 -2.20
C ARG A 240 30.30 13.03 -2.08
N GLY A 241 31.22 12.08 -1.96
CA GLY A 241 32.65 12.37 -1.80
C GLY A 241 33.35 12.95 -3.04
N HIS A 242 32.74 12.87 -4.23
CA HIS A 242 33.39 13.26 -5.49
C HIS A 242 32.80 14.53 -6.14
N SER A 243 31.82 15.19 -5.51
CA SER A 243 31.16 16.38 -6.08
C SER A 243 31.81 17.72 -5.71
N GLY A 244 32.85 17.76 -4.87
CA GLY A 244 33.24 18.97 -4.14
C GLY A 244 34.20 19.97 -4.79
N ALA A 245 34.53 19.91 -6.09
CA ALA A 245 35.53 20.86 -6.64
C ALA A 245 35.29 21.39 -8.07
N ALA A 246 34.48 20.72 -8.88
CA ALA A 246 34.13 21.21 -10.23
C ALA A 246 32.63 21.55 -10.39
N ALA A 247 31.82 21.29 -9.36
CA ALA A 247 30.37 21.51 -9.38
C ALA A 247 29.96 22.96 -9.06
N ASP A 248 30.73 23.67 -8.22
CA ASP A 248 30.35 25.01 -7.72
C ASP A 248 30.16 26.04 -8.84
N GLY A 249 31.08 26.13 -9.81
CA GLY A 249 30.99 27.12 -10.88
C GLY A 249 29.83 26.88 -11.85
N GLN A 250 29.50 25.62 -12.12
CA GLN A 250 28.40 25.26 -13.01
C GLN A 250 27.04 25.38 -12.29
N GLU A 251 27.00 25.06 -10.99
CA GLU A 251 25.80 25.18 -10.16
C GLU A 251 25.37 26.65 -9.96
N ILE A 252 26.32 27.56 -9.73
CA ILE A 252 26.05 29.01 -9.67
C ILE A 252 25.49 29.52 -11.00
N SER A 253 26.07 29.09 -12.13
CA SER A 253 25.59 29.46 -13.47
C SER A 253 24.14 29.00 -13.72
N HIS A 254 23.78 27.79 -13.26
CA HIS A 254 22.41 27.30 -13.38
C HIS A 254 21.41 28.05 -12.50
N VAL A 255 21.79 28.47 -11.29
CA VAL A 255 20.92 29.29 -10.43
C VAL A 255 20.74 30.70 -11.01
N ALA A 256 21.80 31.31 -11.54
CA ALA A 256 21.69 32.61 -12.20
C ALA A 256 20.70 32.57 -13.38
N ALA A 257 20.79 31.53 -14.23
CA ALA A 257 19.83 31.32 -15.31
C ALA A 257 18.38 31.20 -14.78
N LEU A 258 18.15 30.55 -13.64
CA LEU A 258 16.81 30.49 -13.03
C LEU A 258 16.31 31.86 -12.57
N VAL A 259 17.19 32.68 -11.98
CA VAL A 259 16.84 34.06 -11.60
C VAL A 259 16.42 34.84 -12.84
N ASP A 260 17.16 34.72 -13.94
CA ASP A 260 16.85 35.40 -15.20
C ASP A 260 15.48 34.95 -15.77
N GLU A 261 15.17 33.65 -15.73
CA GLU A 261 13.86 33.16 -16.17
C GLU A 261 12.70 33.68 -15.30
N LEU A 262 12.90 33.76 -13.98
CA LEU A 262 11.88 34.29 -13.08
C LEU A 262 11.68 35.80 -13.26
N LEU A 263 12.76 36.55 -13.48
CA LEU A 263 12.71 37.97 -13.84
C LEU A 263 12.01 38.19 -15.19
N ALA A 264 12.29 37.35 -16.18
CA ALA A 264 11.63 37.41 -17.48
C ALA A 264 10.12 37.12 -17.37
N LEU A 265 9.74 36.16 -16.52
CA LEU A 265 8.33 35.90 -16.21
C LEU A 265 7.66 37.10 -15.53
N GLU A 266 8.28 37.66 -14.48
CA GLU A 266 7.74 38.84 -13.78
C GLU A 266 7.56 40.02 -14.74
N LYS A 267 8.60 40.35 -15.51
CA LYS A 267 8.55 41.43 -16.50
C LYS A 267 7.45 41.20 -17.54
N GLY A 268 7.34 39.97 -18.06
CA GLY A 268 6.29 39.62 -19.01
C GLY A 268 4.87 39.72 -18.42
N LEU A 269 4.72 39.41 -17.13
CA LEU A 269 3.46 39.60 -16.41
C LEU A 269 3.14 41.08 -16.20
N ASP A 270 4.13 41.92 -15.85
CA ASP A 270 3.97 43.36 -15.71
C ASP A 270 3.56 44.02 -17.05
N GLU A 271 4.29 43.73 -18.13
CA GLU A 271 3.98 44.25 -19.47
C GLU A 271 2.60 43.79 -19.98
N LEU A 272 2.16 42.59 -19.58
CA LEU A 272 0.84 42.09 -19.94
C LEU A 272 -0.27 42.76 -19.11
N ASP A 273 -0.07 42.93 -17.81
CA ASP A 273 -1.03 43.57 -16.90
C ASP A 273 -1.36 45.00 -17.36
N GLU A 274 -0.36 45.78 -17.75
CA GLU A 274 -0.52 47.16 -18.25
C GLU A 274 -1.45 47.28 -19.47
N ARG A 275 -1.43 46.29 -20.35
CA ARG A 275 -2.27 46.28 -21.57
C ARG A 275 -3.51 45.41 -21.45
N ALA A 276 -3.65 44.61 -20.39
CA ALA A 276 -4.68 43.58 -20.25
C ALA A 276 -6.11 44.15 -20.30
N GLU A 277 -6.32 45.38 -19.82
CA GLU A 277 -7.63 46.04 -19.85
C GLU A 277 -8.18 46.22 -21.28
N HIS A 278 -7.30 46.40 -22.26
CA HIS A 278 -7.65 46.67 -23.66
C HIS A 278 -7.71 45.40 -24.51
N LEU A 279 -7.28 44.25 -23.98
CA LEU A 279 -7.29 42.98 -24.68
C LEU A 279 -8.62 42.26 -24.45
N ASP A 280 -9.17 41.70 -25.53
CA ASP A 280 -10.26 40.73 -25.44
C ASP A 280 -9.75 39.36 -24.96
N SER A 281 -10.67 38.43 -24.74
CA SER A 281 -10.38 37.08 -24.26
C SER A 281 -9.40 36.30 -25.16
N ALA A 282 -9.57 36.38 -26.48
CA ALA A 282 -8.70 35.67 -27.42
C ALA A 282 -7.28 36.26 -27.42
N ALA A 283 -7.17 37.59 -27.42
CA ALA A 283 -5.89 38.28 -27.34
C ALA A 283 -5.18 38.05 -26.01
N LEU A 284 -5.91 37.97 -24.89
CA LEU A 284 -5.34 37.61 -23.58
C LEU A 284 -4.78 36.19 -23.60
N GLN A 285 -5.50 35.21 -24.13
CA GLN A 285 -5.01 33.84 -24.25
C GLN A 285 -3.68 33.81 -25.03
N VAL A 286 -3.66 34.41 -26.22
CA VAL A 286 -2.46 34.46 -27.09
C VAL A 286 -1.30 35.16 -26.39
N ALA A 287 -1.57 36.16 -25.55
CA ALA A 287 -0.52 36.87 -24.81
C ALA A 287 -0.01 36.11 -23.57
N ILE A 288 -0.83 35.27 -22.94
CA ILE A 288 -0.43 34.45 -21.79
C ILE A 288 0.39 33.23 -22.22
N ASP A 289 0.10 32.66 -23.39
CA ASP A 289 0.71 31.42 -23.88
C ASP A 289 2.25 31.43 -23.89
N PRO A 290 2.94 32.50 -24.35
CA PRO A 290 4.40 32.59 -24.31
C PRO A 290 4.99 32.65 -22.89
N LEU A 291 4.23 33.17 -21.91
CA LEU A 291 4.69 33.23 -20.52
C LEU A 291 4.69 31.83 -19.88
N LEU A 292 3.65 31.03 -20.18
CA LEU A 292 3.54 29.64 -19.73
C LEU A 292 4.56 28.73 -20.40
N THR A 293 4.67 28.79 -21.72
CA THR A 293 5.54 27.92 -22.52
C THR A 293 7.00 28.36 -22.54
N GLY A 294 7.28 29.61 -22.15
CA GLY A 294 8.62 30.17 -22.10
C GLY A 294 9.19 30.19 -20.67
N PRO A 295 9.26 31.37 -20.03
CA PRO A 295 10.01 31.53 -18.78
C PRO A 295 9.44 30.71 -17.62
N ALA A 296 8.11 30.56 -17.50
CA ALA A 296 7.53 29.72 -16.44
C ALA A 296 7.95 28.25 -16.59
N TYR A 297 7.87 27.70 -17.81
CA TYR A 297 8.30 26.33 -18.10
C TYR A 297 9.80 26.13 -17.82
N ARG A 298 10.66 27.03 -18.33
CA ARG A 298 12.12 26.91 -18.15
C ARG A 298 12.53 27.03 -16.69
N PHE A 299 11.91 27.94 -15.93
CA PHE A 299 12.11 28.03 -14.49
C PHE A 299 11.71 26.72 -13.79
N ALA A 300 10.52 26.20 -14.09
CA ALA A 300 10.04 24.97 -13.52
C ALA A 300 10.99 23.80 -13.84
N GLU A 301 11.47 23.69 -15.07
CA GLU A 301 12.38 22.61 -15.49
C GLU A 301 13.72 22.66 -14.72
N GLY A 302 14.28 23.85 -14.54
CA GLY A 302 15.58 24.03 -13.89
C GLY A 302 15.55 23.99 -12.36
N ARG A 303 14.37 23.99 -11.71
CA ARG A 303 14.19 24.12 -10.24
C ARG A 303 15.06 23.21 -9.36
N GLU A 304 15.50 22.06 -9.86
CA GLU A 304 16.39 21.16 -9.12
C GLU A 304 17.78 21.75 -8.90
N ALA A 305 18.23 22.69 -9.74
CA ALA A 305 19.46 23.44 -9.50
C ALA A 305 19.36 24.30 -8.24
N LEU A 306 18.20 24.94 -8.00
CA LEU A 306 17.94 25.71 -6.79
C LEU A 306 18.04 24.82 -5.53
N ARG A 307 17.43 23.64 -5.56
CA ARG A 307 17.46 22.68 -4.45
C ARG A 307 18.87 22.18 -4.13
N ARG A 308 19.69 21.95 -5.16
CA ARG A 308 21.07 21.47 -4.96
C ARG A 308 21.98 22.58 -4.44
N ALA A 309 21.87 23.80 -4.97
CA ALA A 309 22.69 24.94 -4.59
C ALA A 309 22.36 25.50 -3.18
N HIS A 310 21.07 25.62 -2.85
CA HIS A 310 20.62 26.34 -1.65
C HIS A 310 19.86 25.46 -0.64
N GLY A 311 19.76 24.16 -0.92
CA GLY A 311 19.10 23.19 -0.03
C GLY A 311 17.57 23.20 -0.12
N THR A 312 16.96 22.32 0.67
CA THR A 312 15.51 22.05 0.62
C THR A 312 14.66 23.22 1.12
N GLU A 313 15.11 23.93 2.16
CA GLU A 313 14.34 25.01 2.76
C GLU A 313 14.16 26.21 1.81
N ALA A 314 15.26 26.68 1.21
CA ALA A 314 15.22 27.73 0.19
C ALA A 314 14.41 27.32 -1.05
N TYR A 315 14.56 26.05 -1.48
CA TYR A 315 13.74 25.49 -2.55
C TYR A 315 12.25 25.56 -2.23
N ILE A 316 11.83 25.17 -1.02
CA ILE A 316 10.42 25.21 -0.62
C ILE A 316 9.90 26.65 -0.64
N ALA A 317 10.63 27.60 -0.05
CA ALA A 317 10.23 28.99 0.02
C ALA A 317 9.94 29.60 -1.36
N VAL A 318 10.84 29.40 -2.32
CA VAL A 318 10.68 29.88 -3.71
C VAL A 318 9.58 29.12 -4.44
N MET A 319 9.59 27.79 -4.38
CA MET A 319 8.67 26.98 -5.17
C MET A 319 7.23 27.07 -4.70
N GLU A 320 6.98 27.35 -3.43
CA GLU A 320 5.62 27.55 -2.94
C GLU A 320 4.96 28.79 -3.58
N ALA A 321 5.69 29.91 -3.61
CA ALA A 321 5.26 31.14 -4.25
C ALA A 321 5.16 30.97 -5.78
N PHE A 322 6.16 30.36 -6.42
CA PHE A 322 6.13 30.09 -7.86
C PHE A 322 4.95 29.19 -8.25
N ALA A 323 4.67 28.12 -7.50
CA ALA A 323 3.54 27.25 -7.79
C ALA A 323 2.19 27.96 -7.62
N ARG A 324 2.08 28.95 -6.72
CA ARG A 324 0.91 29.85 -6.68
C ARG A 324 0.81 30.69 -7.94
N ALA A 325 1.92 31.28 -8.40
CA ALA A 325 1.97 32.09 -9.62
C ALA A 325 1.54 31.26 -10.85
N GLU A 326 2.13 30.08 -11.03
CA GLU A 326 1.83 29.16 -12.14
C GLU A 326 0.35 28.75 -12.16
N ARG A 327 -0.23 28.37 -11.01
CA ARG A 327 -1.66 28.01 -10.92
C ARG A 327 -2.57 29.17 -11.32
N LYS A 328 -2.26 30.39 -10.86
CA LYS A 328 -3.04 31.60 -11.18
C LYS A 328 -2.87 31.99 -12.65
N LEU A 329 -1.69 31.82 -13.22
CA LEU A 329 -1.43 32.06 -14.64
C LEU A 329 -2.19 31.05 -15.51
N ASN A 330 -2.20 29.76 -15.14
CA ASN A 330 -3.02 28.75 -15.80
C ASN A 330 -4.52 29.07 -15.69
N ARG A 331 -4.98 29.57 -14.52
CA ARG A 331 -6.37 30.03 -14.36
C ARG A 331 -6.68 31.22 -15.27
N ALA A 332 -5.76 32.16 -15.40
CA ALA A 332 -5.90 33.30 -16.29
C ALA A 332 -6.05 32.85 -17.76
N TRP A 333 -5.22 31.89 -18.17
CA TRP A 333 -5.29 31.29 -19.51
C TRP A 333 -6.62 30.57 -19.74
N SER A 334 -7.08 29.71 -18.83
CA SER A 334 -8.35 29.00 -18.96
C SER A 334 -9.55 29.96 -19.02
N ALA A 335 -9.59 30.95 -18.14
CA ALA A 335 -10.64 31.96 -18.15
C ALA A 335 -10.65 32.79 -19.46
N ALA A 336 -9.48 33.05 -20.05
CA ALA A 336 -9.37 33.70 -21.35
C ALA A 336 -9.95 32.82 -22.47
N VAL A 337 -9.60 31.52 -22.50
CA VAL A 337 -10.16 30.54 -23.46
C VAL A 337 -11.68 30.43 -23.35
N ASP A 338 -12.20 30.45 -22.13
CA ASP A 338 -13.63 30.31 -21.86
C ASP A 338 -14.44 31.61 -22.10
N GLY A 339 -13.79 32.71 -22.50
CA GLY A 339 -14.46 33.97 -22.80
C GLY A 339 -14.78 34.84 -21.57
N TYR A 340 -14.06 34.65 -20.45
CA TYR A 340 -14.23 35.41 -19.20
C TYR A 340 -13.05 36.38 -18.95
N PRO A 341 -12.99 37.53 -19.66
CA PRO A 341 -11.82 38.42 -19.60
C PRO A 341 -11.61 39.06 -18.22
N GLY A 342 -12.69 39.34 -17.49
CA GLY A 342 -12.60 39.89 -16.13
C GLY A 342 -11.97 38.93 -15.12
N GLU A 343 -12.24 37.63 -15.25
CA GLU A 343 -11.61 36.61 -14.39
C GLU A 343 -10.15 36.36 -14.82
N ALA A 344 -9.90 36.36 -16.12
CA ALA A 344 -8.55 36.25 -16.65
C ALA A 344 -7.62 37.34 -16.09
N ARG A 345 -8.07 38.61 -16.12
CA ARG A 345 -7.32 39.76 -15.58
C ARG A 345 -7.05 39.67 -14.09
N ARG A 346 -8.07 39.36 -13.27
CA ARG A 346 -7.87 39.17 -11.81
C ARG A 346 -6.88 38.04 -11.51
N SER A 347 -6.94 36.96 -12.27
CA SER A 347 -6.02 35.84 -12.11
C SER A 347 -4.60 36.20 -12.54
N LEU A 348 -4.45 37.00 -13.60
CA LEU A 348 -3.17 37.53 -14.07
C LEU A 348 -2.51 38.45 -13.03
N GLU A 349 -3.25 39.43 -12.51
CA GLU A 349 -2.78 40.32 -11.44
C GLU A 349 -2.31 39.50 -10.22
N ALA A 350 -3.11 38.52 -9.82
CA ALA A 350 -2.75 37.65 -8.70
C ALA A 350 -1.51 36.79 -9.00
N ALA A 351 -1.31 36.37 -10.26
CA ALA A 351 -0.13 35.61 -10.69
C ALA A 351 1.14 36.46 -10.59
N ARG A 352 1.06 37.73 -11.01
CA ARG A 352 2.12 38.73 -10.93
C ARG A 352 2.61 38.95 -9.50
N LEU A 353 1.68 39.11 -8.55
CA LEU A 353 2.02 39.23 -7.13
C LEU A 353 2.76 37.99 -6.61
N SER A 354 2.31 36.80 -6.98
CA SER A 354 2.96 35.55 -6.56
C SER A 354 4.31 35.28 -7.26
N ALA A 355 4.51 35.77 -8.49
CA ALA A 355 5.81 35.72 -9.16
C ALA A 355 6.83 36.63 -8.46
N ARG A 356 6.39 37.81 -8.01
CA ARG A 356 7.22 38.72 -7.17
C ARG A 356 7.61 38.10 -5.85
N GLU A 357 6.66 37.49 -5.14
CA GLU A 357 6.95 36.74 -3.91
C GLU A 357 8.01 35.65 -4.15
N ALA A 358 7.92 34.93 -5.27
CA ALA A 358 8.89 33.91 -5.63
C ALA A 358 10.28 34.51 -5.88
N ARG A 359 10.36 35.67 -6.54
CA ARG A 359 11.62 36.39 -6.77
C ARG A 359 12.23 36.87 -5.46
N GLU A 360 11.43 37.45 -4.58
CA GLU A 360 11.90 37.94 -3.26
C GLU A 360 12.38 36.80 -2.36
N ALA A 361 11.80 35.61 -2.51
CA ALA A 361 12.25 34.41 -1.81
C ALA A 361 13.56 33.82 -2.38
N MET A 362 14.06 34.29 -3.53
CA MET A 362 15.28 33.75 -4.13
C MET A 362 16.51 34.04 -3.26
N PRO A 363 17.26 33.00 -2.86
CA PRO A 363 18.42 33.16 -1.97
C PRO A 363 19.59 33.88 -2.67
N GLY A 364 20.13 34.90 -2.01
CA GLY A 364 21.50 35.39 -2.15
C GLY A 364 22.00 35.92 -3.51
N THR A 365 21.14 35.99 -4.53
CA THR A 365 21.55 36.43 -5.89
C THR A 365 21.02 37.81 -6.27
N TYR A 366 19.87 38.24 -5.74
CA TYR A 366 19.32 39.56 -6.10
C TYR A 366 20.14 40.74 -5.52
N GLU A 367 20.53 40.67 -4.25
CA GLU A 367 21.37 41.71 -3.62
C GLU A 367 22.81 41.74 -4.17
N ALA A 368 23.38 40.58 -4.53
CA ALA A 368 24.74 40.47 -5.04
C ALA A 368 24.88 40.85 -6.53
N LEU A 369 23.82 40.71 -7.34
CA LEU A 369 23.83 41.05 -8.77
C LEU A 369 23.33 42.47 -9.07
N HIS A 370 22.52 43.08 -8.20
CA HIS A 370 21.87 44.38 -8.46
C HIS A 370 22.04 45.43 -7.35
N GLY A 371 22.77 45.11 -6.27
CA GLY A 371 23.09 46.03 -5.17
C GLY A 371 24.44 46.75 -5.31
N GLY A 372 24.85 47.11 -6.53
CA GLY A 372 26.10 47.83 -6.83
C GLY A 372 25.89 49.14 -7.58
#